data_AF-A0A2D8HTQ0-F1
#
_entry.id   AF-A0A2D8HTQ0-F1
#
_cell.length_a   1.000
_cell.length_b   1.000
_cell.length_c   1.000
_cell.angle_alpha   90.00
_cell.angle_beta   90.00
_cell.angle_gamma   90.00
#
_symmetry.space_group_name_H-M   'P 1'
#
loop_
_entity.id
_entity.type
_entity.pdbx_description
1 polymer ?
#
loop_
_entity_poly.entity_id
_entity_poly.type
_entity_poly.pdbx_seq_one_letter_code
_entity_poly.pdbx_strand_id
1 'polypeptide(L)'
;RPKTHQQLRKLKDSIDKPLAAILTLNTIAHTAGAAGVGAQVGVVFGDGYLGVASAVMTLLILVLSEIIPKTIGAKFWRPIAPSLPPILNFMILSLKPFIWLSDQITKRIGSGEADIDVRSEIKAMATIGHEEKALDDDERRVILNILDLHEIRVRQVMTPRTVCESINPSLSMLEVSEKIRKLPFSRYPVIDSEEEPQGIIFRSDVLDADESDALSDIVRPVEIVTETVSVEALMSHLIKERQHLALVYDEHGSWLGLITLEDIIETILGTPIMDETDNIASLRRYARQRWDKRLKRDPKQAKSQQGND
;
A
#
# COMPACT_ATOMS: atom_id res chain seq x y z
N ARG A 1 -31.57 -8.56 -12.50
CA ARG A 1 -32.80 -7.73 -12.38
C ARG A 1 -32.42 -6.31 -11.94
N PRO A 2 -32.48 -5.30 -12.82
CA PRO A 2 -31.93 -3.96 -12.56
C PRO A 2 -32.59 -3.24 -11.38
N LYS A 3 -33.90 -3.44 -11.14
CA LYS A 3 -34.64 -2.83 -10.01
C LYS A 3 -34.18 -3.35 -8.64
N THR A 4 -33.99 -4.67 -8.49
CA THR A 4 -33.51 -5.28 -7.23
C THR A 4 -32.09 -4.82 -6.90
N HIS A 5 -31.24 -4.69 -7.91
CA HIS A 5 -29.87 -4.17 -7.75
C HIS A 5 -29.88 -2.72 -7.24
N GLN A 6 -30.71 -1.84 -7.82
CA GLN A 6 -30.84 -0.46 -7.37
C GLN A 6 -31.36 -0.34 -5.92
N GLN A 7 -32.32 -1.18 -5.53
CA GLN A 7 -32.85 -1.18 -4.16
C GLN A 7 -31.81 -1.67 -3.14
N LEU A 8 -31.08 -2.74 -3.45
CA LEU A 8 -29.98 -3.22 -2.61
C LEU A 8 -28.85 -2.20 -2.52
N ARG A 9 -28.51 -1.54 -3.63
CA ARG A 9 -27.50 -0.48 -3.65
C ARG A 9 -27.88 0.68 -2.74
N LYS A 10 -29.12 1.16 -2.77
CA LYS A 10 -29.60 2.20 -1.83
C LYS A 10 -29.44 1.82 -0.35
N LEU A 11 -29.70 0.56 -0.01
CA LEU A 11 -29.51 0.05 1.35
C LEU A 11 -28.04 -0.11 1.71
N LYS A 12 -27.18 -0.48 0.74
CA LYS A 12 -25.72 -0.56 0.91
C LYS A 12 -25.09 0.82 1.10
N ASP A 13 -25.52 1.80 0.31
CA ASP A 13 -25.03 3.18 0.37
C ASP A 13 -25.43 3.89 1.68
N SER A 14 -26.37 3.31 2.46
CA SER A 14 -26.80 3.81 3.77
C SER A 14 -26.85 2.70 4.80
N ILE A 15 -25.73 1.97 4.94
CA ILE A 15 -25.65 0.72 5.71
C ILE A 15 -26.05 0.87 7.20
N ASP A 16 -25.88 2.06 7.77
CA ASP A 16 -26.20 2.35 9.17
C ASP A 16 -27.69 2.17 9.47
N LYS A 17 -28.59 2.54 8.55
CA LYS A 17 -30.04 2.50 8.80
C LYS A 17 -30.58 1.07 8.86
N PRO A 18 -30.29 0.18 7.88
CA PRO A 18 -30.64 -1.23 7.99
C PRO A 18 -30.00 -1.91 9.21
N LEU A 19 -28.72 -1.63 9.50
CA LEU A 19 -28.03 -2.21 10.65
C LEU A 19 -28.69 -1.79 11.97
N ALA A 20 -28.96 -0.49 12.15
CA ALA A 20 -29.65 0.02 13.32
C ALA A 20 -31.05 -0.58 13.47
N ALA A 21 -31.81 -0.71 12.38
CA ALA A 21 -33.14 -1.33 12.39
C ALA A 21 -33.08 -2.82 12.82
N ILE A 22 -32.16 -3.60 12.25
CA ILE A 22 -31.98 -5.02 12.57
C ILE A 22 -31.56 -5.17 14.04
N LEU A 23 -30.54 -4.43 14.46
CA LEU A 23 -29.99 -4.52 15.82
C LEU A 23 -31.03 -4.11 16.87
N THR A 24 -31.77 -3.02 16.60
CA THR A 24 -32.83 -2.53 17.50
C THR A 24 -33.93 -3.58 17.63
N LEU A 25 -34.43 -4.10 16.51
CA LEU A 25 -35.49 -5.12 16.54
C LEU A 25 -35.02 -6.37 17.30
N ASN A 26 -33.80 -6.81 17.04
CA ASN A 26 -33.23 -7.99 17.69
C ASN A 26 -33.11 -7.79 19.20
N THR A 27 -32.59 -6.64 19.62
CA THR A 27 -32.42 -6.29 21.04
C THR A 27 -33.76 -6.23 21.78
N ILE A 28 -34.77 -5.60 21.16
CA ILE A 28 -36.13 -5.54 21.71
C ILE A 28 -36.71 -6.95 21.83
N ALA A 29 -36.63 -7.76 20.76
CA ALA A 29 -37.18 -9.11 20.75
C ALA A 29 -36.54 -10.00 21.83
N HIS A 30 -35.22 -9.95 21.99
CA HIS A 30 -34.52 -10.71 23.03
C HIS A 30 -34.87 -10.26 24.43
N THR A 31 -34.86 -8.95 24.68
CA THR A 31 -35.11 -8.40 26.01
C THR A 31 -36.56 -8.63 26.43
N ALA A 32 -37.51 -8.33 25.54
CA ALA A 32 -38.93 -8.53 25.81
C ALA A 32 -39.30 -10.01 25.89
N GLY A 33 -38.76 -10.84 24.99
CA GLY A 33 -38.94 -12.29 25.03
C GLY A 33 -38.41 -12.89 26.32
N ALA A 34 -37.21 -12.46 26.76
CA ALA A 34 -36.63 -12.95 28.00
C ALA A 34 -37.35 -12.50 29.26
N ALA A 35 -37.74 -11.23 29.32
CA ALA A 35 -38.57 -10.73 30.41
C ALA A 35 -39.94 -11.42 30.45
N GLY A 36 -40.57 -11.64 29.29
CA GLY A 36 -41.88 -12.28 29.19
C GLY A 36 -41.87 -13.74 29.61
N VAL A 37 -40.91 -14.54 29.11
CA VAL A 37 -40.77 -15.94 29.52
C VAL A 37 -40.35 -16.03 30.99
N GLY A 38 -39.47 -15.15 31.48
CA GLY A 38 -39.12 -15.07 32.90
C GLY A 38 -40.35 -14.80 33.78
N ALA A 39 -41.16 -13.80 33.43
CA ALA A 39 -42.39 -13.48 34.15
C ALA A 39 -43.37 -14.67 34.14
N GLN A 40 -43.53 -15.33 33.00
CA GLN A 40 -44.44 -16.48 32.88
C GLN A 40 -43.96 -17.68 33.71
N VAL A 41 -42.65 -17.93 33.74
CA VAL A 41 -42.07 -19.00 34.56
C VAL A 41 -42.27 -18.72 36.05
N GLY A 42 -42.10 -17.47 36.48
CA GLY A 42 -42.39 -17.08 37.86
C GLY A 42 -43.83 -17.36 38.26
N VAL A 43 -44.80 -17.09 37.37
CA VAL A 43 -46.23 -17.34 37.63
C VAL A 43 -46.57 -18.85 37.64
N VAL A 44 -46.04 -19.62 36.69
CA VAL A 44 -46.44 -21.02 36.50
C VAL A 44 -45.67 -22.00 37.39
N PHE A 45 -44.37 -21.76 37.58
CA PHE A 45 -43.46 -22.68 38.25
C PHE A 45 -42.90 -22.13 39.58
N GLY A 46 -43.10 -20.83 39.87
CA GLY A 46 -42.56 -20.17 41.04
C GLY A 46 -41.09 -19.76 40.89
N ASP A 47 -40.62 -18.92 41.82
CA ASP A 47 -39.32 -18.24 41.70
C ASP A 47 -38.11 -19.19 41.70
N GLY A 48 -38.26 -20.41 42.22
CA GLY A 48 -37.18 -21.41 42.29
C GLY A 48 -36.67 -21.89 40.93
N TYR A 49 -37.47 -21.76 39.86
CA TYR A 49 -37.09 -22.20 38.50
C TYR A 49 -36.63 -21.07 37.59
N LEU A 50 -36.69 -19.81 38.05
CA LEU A 50 -36.31 -18.65 37.24
C LEU A 50 -34.86 -18.74 36.75
N GLY A 51 -33.92 -19.12 37.61
CA GLY A 51 -32.50 -19.21 37.25
C GLY A 51 -32.24 -20.25 36.15
N VAL A 52 -32.83 -21.44 36.26
CA VAL A 52 -32.68 -22.51 35.26
C VAL A 52 -33.36 -22.11 33.95
N ALA A 53 -34.58 -21.55 34.03
CA ALA A 53 -35.30 -21.11 32.84
C ALA A 53 -34.57 -19.99 32.10
N SER A 54 -34.01 -19.01 32.82
CA SER A 54 -33.18 -17.96 32.23
C SER A 54 -31.95 -18.55 31.54
N ALA A 55 -31.22 -19.47 32.18
CA ALA A 55 -30.04 -20.09 31.57
C ALA A 55 -30.37 -20.86 30.27
N VAL A 56 -31.42 -21.69 30.31
CA VAL A 56 -31.89 -22.43 29.13
C VAL A 56 -32.32 -21.47 28.02
N MET A 57 -33.08 -20.43 28.37
CA MET A 57 -33.55 -19.47 27.40
C MET A 57 -32.42 -18.66 26.77
N THR A 58 -31.42 -18.23 27.55
CA THR A 58 -30.23 -17.56 27.02
C THR A 58 -29.50 -18.45 26.02
N LEU A 59 -29.33 -19.74 26.32
CA LEU A 59 -28.72 -20.69 25.39
C LEU A 59 -29.56 -20.82 24.10
N LEU A 60 -30.88 -20.93 24.22
CA LEU A 60 -31.77 -21.03 23.05
C LEU A 60 -31.73 -19.76 22.20
N ILE A 61 -31.75 -18.58 22.82
CA ILE A 61 -31.60 -17.29 22.14
C ILE A 61 -30.28 -17.25 21.36
N LEU A 62 -29.16 -17.57 22.02
CA LEU A 62 -27.84 -17.55 21.39
C LEU A 62 -27.76 -18.50 20.21
N VAL A 63 -28.22 -19.75 20.37
CA VAL A 63 -28.09 -20.75 19.30
C VAL A 63 -29.10 -20.50 18.18
N LEU A 64 -30.39 -20.42 18.51
CA LEU A 64 -31.47 -20.46 17.52
C LEU A 64 -31.75 -19.10 16.88
N SER A 65 -31.58 -18.01 17.63
CA SER A 65 -31.95 -16.68 17.17
C SER A 65 -30.73 -15.85 16.75
N GLU A 66 -29.55 -16.18 17.24
CA GLU A 66 -28.33 -15.42 16.93
C GLU A 66 -27.36 -16.19 16.02
N ILE A 67 -26.79 -17.30 16.49
CA ILE A 67 -25.72 -18.03 15.78
C ILE A 67 -26.22 -18.64 14.48
N ILE A 68 -27.31 -19.42 14.53
CA ILE A 68 -27.82 -20.12 13.34
C ILE A 68 -28.27 -19.13 12.25
N PRO A 69 -29.11 -18.11 12.53
CA PRO A 69 -29.57 -17.19 11.50
C PRO A 69 -28.43 -16.36 10.89
N LYS A 70 -27.47 -15.90 11.71
CA LYS A 70 -26.30 -15.17 11.22
C LYS A 70 -25.45 -16.04 10.30
N THR A 71 -25.24 -17.31 10.66
CA THR A 71 -24.48 -18.27 9.85
C THR A 71 -25.15 -18.54 8.51
N ILE A 72 -26.48 -18.71 8.50
CA ILE A 72 -27.25 -18.89 7.26
C ILE A 72 -27.15 -17.65 6.38
N GLY A 73 -27.30 -16.46 6.97
CA GLY A 73 -27.17 -15.19 6.26
C GLY A 73 -25.80 -15.03 5.61
N ALA A 74 -24.72 -15.33 6.33
CA ALA A 74 -23.35 -15.23 5.82
C ALA A 74 -23.06 -16.24 4.69
N LYS A 75 -23.47 -17.50 4.87
CA LYS A 75 -23.17 -18.58 3.91
C LYS A 75 -24.07 -18.57 2.69
N PHE A 76 -25.34 -18.19 2.84
CA PHE A 76 -26.37 -18.26 1.80
C PHE A 76 -26.93 -16.89 1.41
N TRP A 77 -26.11 -15.83 1.48
CA TRP A 77 -26.57 -14.47 1.16
C TRP A 77 -27.09 -14.30 -0.27
N ARG A 78 -26.52 -15.02 -1.25
CA ARG A 78 -26.86 -14.88 -2.68
C ARG A 78 -28.35 -15.16 -2.98
N PRO A 79 -28.94 -16.28 -2.52
CA PRO A 79 -30.38 -16.52 -2.70
C PRO A 79 -31.28 -15.65 -1.80
N ILE A 80 -30.79 -15.18 -0.65
CA ILE A 80 -31.58 -14.40 0.32
C ILE A 80 -31.67 -12.92 -0.09
N ALA A 81 -30.58 -12.37 -0.66
CA ALA A 81 -30.43 -10.95 -0.97
C ALA A 81 -31.58 -10.34 -1.78
N PRO A 82 -32.15 -10.98 -2.81
CA PRO A 82 -33.24 -10.40 -3.60
C PRO A 82 -34.53 -10.10 -2.81
N SER A 83 -34.74 -10.81 -1.70
CA SER A 83 -35.96 -10.68 -0.86
C SER A 83 -35.80 -9.69 0.29
N LEU A 84 -34.56 -9.28 0.61
CA LEU A 84 -34.27 -8.38 1.72
C LEU A 84 -34.82 -6.95 1.55
N PRO A 85 -34.80 -6.31 0.36
CA PRO A 85 -35.19 -4.91 0.25
C PRO A 85 -36.59 -4.56 0.79
N PRO A 86 -37.69 -5.28 0.48
CA PRO A 86 -38.98 -4.98 1.07
C PRO A 86 -39.02 -5.18 2.59
N ILE A 87 -38.36 -6.23 3.10
CA ILE A 87 -38.31 -6.55 4.53
C ILE A 87 -37.56 -5.47 5.30
N LEU A 88 -36.37 -5.09 4.82
CA LEU A 88 -35.53 -4.07 5.47
C LEU A 88 -36.19 -2.70 5.42
N ASN A 89 -36.82 -2.32 4.30
CA ASN A 89 -37.54 -1.05 4.22
C ASN A 89 -38.74 -1.00 5.18
N PHE A 90 -39.46 -2.11 5.34
CA PHE A 90 -40.51 -2.22 6.34
C PHE A 90 -39.96 -2.05 7.77
N MET A 91 -38.88 -2.76 8.11
CA MET A 91 -38.22 -2.62 9.42
C MET A 91 -37.75 -1.18 9.69
N ILE A 92 -37.10 -0.54 8.70
CA ILE A 92 -36.64 0.84 8.79
C ILE A 92 -37.81 1.81 8.99
N LEU A 93 -38.92 1.60 8.29
CA LEU A 93 -40.11 2.43 8.44
C LEU A 93 -40.73 2.29 9.84
N SER A 94 -40.88 1.06 10.33
CA SER A 94 -41.43 0.77 11.67
C SER A 94 -40.54 1.30 12.80
N LEU A 95 -39.21 1.27 12.63
CA LEU A 95 -38.24 1.67 13.64
C LEU A 95 -37.66 3.08 13.41
N LYS A 96 -38.24 3.86 12.50
CA LYS A 96 -37.82 5.22 12.17
C LYS A 96 -37.57 6.13 13.39
N PRO A 97 -38.39 6.15 14.47
CA PRO A 97 -38.09 6.99 15.63
C PRO A 97 -36.82 6.57 16.38
N PHE A 98 -36.53 5.28 16.44
CA PHE A 98 -35.30 4.76 17.07
C PHE A 98 -34.07 5.04 16.22
N ILE A 99 -34.18 4.88 14.90
CA ILE A 99 -33.09 5.20 13.96
C ILE A 99 -32.75 6.69 14.03
N TRP A 100 -33.76 7.56 14.09
CA TRP A 100 -33.54 9.00 14.26
C TRP A 100 -32.78 9.33 15.56
N LEU A 101 -33.12 8.65 16.66
CA LEU A 101 -32.43 8.81 17.93
C LEU A 101 -30.97 8.32 17.84
N SER A 102 -30.75 7.18 17.20
CA SER A 102 -29.41 6.64 16.95
C SER A 102 -28.54 7.60 16.14
N ASP A 103 -29.06 8.13 15.02
CA ASP A 103 -28.37 9.12 14.18
C ASP A 103 -27.98 10.37 14.98
N GLN A 104 -28.85 10.81 15.89
CA GLN A 104 -28.58 11.98 16.73
C GLN A 104 -27.46 11.73 17.75
N ILE A 105 -27.36 10.51 18.28
CA ILE A 105 -26.28 10.08 19.18
C ILE A 105 -24.97 9.98 18.38
N THR A 106 -24.98 9.30 17.23
CA THR A 106 -23.79 9.13 16.37
C THR A 106 -23.20 10.48 15.94
N LYS A 107 -24.04 11.42 15.48
CA LYS A 107 -23.60 12.77 15.09
C LYS A 107 -22.95 13.55 16.23
N ARG A 108 -23.31 13.27 17.48
CA ARG A 108 -22.70 13.91 18.66
C ARG A 108 -21.43 13.22 19.14
N ILE A 109 -21.25 11.94 18.82
CA ILE A 109 -20.08 11.16 19.22
C ILE A 109 -18.96 11.25 18.17
N GLY A 110 -19.29 11.48 16.89
CA GLY A 110 -18.29 11.74 15.86
C GLY A 110 -18.92 11.87 14.48
N SER A 111 -18.94 13.08 13.94
CA SER A 111 -19.26 13.37 12.54
C SER A 111 -18.04 13.92 11.81
N GLY A 112 -16.88 13.31 12.01
CA GLY A 112 -15.86 13.37 10.96
C GLY A 112 -16.33 12.40 9.89
N GLU A 113 -16.46 12.83 8.64
CA GLU A 113 -16.28 11.90 7.53
C GLU A 113 -15.01 11.12 7.88
N ALA A 114 -15.16 9.85 8.29
CA ALA A 114 -14.02 8.97 8.33
C ALA A 114 -13.57 8.96 6.88
N ASP A 115 -12.48 9.68 6.61
CA ASP A 115 -11.74 9.52 5.38
C ASP A 115 -11.29 8.06 5.42
N ILE A 116 -12.16 7.18 4.91
CA ILE A 116 -11.91 5.76 4.87
C ILE A 116 -10.65 5.67 4.05
N ASP A 117 -9.54 5.32 4.70
CA ASP A 117 -8.29 5.13 4.00
C ASP A 117 -8.46 3.88 3.13
N VAL A 118 -8.94 4.10 1.91
CA VAL A 118 -9.21 3.06 0.92
C VAL A 118 -7.94 2.26 0.64
N ARG A 119 -6.75 2.87 0.75
CA ARG A 119 -5.49 2.13 0.60
C ARG A 119 -5.33 1.13 1.74
N SER A 120 -5.61 1.51 2.98
CA SER A 120 -5.58 0.59 4.13
C SER A 120 -6.57 -0.58 3.96
N GLU A 121 -7.77 -0.31 3.43
CA GLU A 121 -8.76 -1.36 3.15
C GLU A 121 -8.28 -2.33 2.07
N ILE A 122 -7.69 -1.81 0.97
CA ILE A 122 -7.13 -2.65 -0.09
C ILE A 122 -5.98 -3.52 0.45
N LYS A 123 -5.09 -2.96 1.28
CA LYS A 123 -4.01 -3.72 1.94
C LYS A 123 -4.57 -4.83 2.83
N ALA A 124 -5.63 -4.54 3.59
CA ALA A 124 -6.31 -5.53 4.42
C ALA A 124 -6.94 -6.64 3.56
N MET A 125 -7.61 -6.29 2.46
CA MET A 125 -8.17 -7.27 1.53
C MET A 125 -7.11 -8.15 0.87
N ALA A 126 -5.97 -7.60 0.47
CA ALA A 126 -4.85 -8.37 -0.07
C ALA A 126 -4.29 -9.35 0.97
N THR A 127 -4.24 -8.94 2.24
CA THR A 127 -3.80 -9.79 3.35
C THR A 127 -4.79 -10.93 3.59
N ILE A 128 -6.09 -10.65 3.65
CA ILE A 128 -7.14 -11.68 3.76
C ILE A 128 -7.09 -12.65 2.56
N GLY A 129 -6.91 -12.13 1.35
CA GLY A 129 -6.79 -12.94 0.14
C GLY A 129 -5.63 -13.93 0.21
N HIS A 130 -4.51 -13.54 0.80
CA HIS A 130 -3.38 -14.42 1.05
C HIS A 130 -3.67 -15.48 2.13
N GLU A 131 -4.28 -15.10 3.26
CA GLU A 131 -4.66 -16.02 4.33
C GLU A 131 -5.63 -17.11 3.84
N GLU A 132 -6.56 -16.73 2.96
CA GLU A 132 -7.51 -17.63 2.31
C GLU A 132 -6.93 -18.39 1.10
N LYS A 133 -5.62 -18.25 0.83
CA LYS A 133 -4.90 -18.87 -0.31
C LYS A 133 -5.46 -18.50 -1.69
N ALA A 134 -6.14 -17.37 -1.79
CA ALA A 134 -6.60 -16.79 -3.04
C ALA A 134 -5.50 -15.95 -3.73
N LEU A 135 -4.52 -15.47 -2.96
CA LEU A 135 -3.31 -14.80 -3.44
C LEU A 135 -2.07 -15.53 -2.89
N ASP A 136 -0.99 -15.55 -3.67
CA ASP A 136 0.30 -16.02 -3.18
C ASP A 136 1.11 -14.91 -2.45
N ASP A 137 2.27 -15.28 -1.92
CA ASP A 137 3.15 -14.37 -1.18
C ASP A 137 3.67 -13.21 -2.04
N ASP A 138 3.91 -13.46 -3.32
CA ASP A 138 4.50 -12.49 -4.24
C ASP A 138 3.44 -11.52 -4.76
N GLU A 139 2.25 -12.00 -5.09
CA GLU A 139 1.08 -11.19 -5.43
C GLU A 139 0.71 -10.25 -4.28
N ARG A 140 0.60 -10.76 -3.05
CA ARG A 140 0.34 -9.94 -1.86
C ARG A 140 1.41 -8.86 -1.71
N ARG A 141 2.69 -9.23 -1.83
CA ARG A 141 3.82 -8.31 -1.68
C ARG A 141 3.77 -7.19 -2.71
N VAL A 142 3.54 -7.52 -3.98
CA VAL A 142 3.45 -6.54 -5.08
C VAL A 142 2.31 -5.56 -4.82
N ILE A 143 1.13 -6.05 -4.40
CA ILE A 143 -0.02 -5.19 -4.08
C ILE A 143 0.28 -4.24 -2.92
N LEU A 144 0.96 -4.70 -1.87
CA LEU A 144 1.33 -3.84 -0.75
C LEU A 144 2.37 -2.78 -1.17
N ASN A 145 3.44 -3.20 -1.86
CA ASN A 145 4.53 -2.32 -2.26
C ASN A 145 4.07 -1.23 -3.24
N ILE A 146 3.18 -1.55 -4.20
CA ILE A 146 2.68 -0.53 -5.13
C ILE A 146 1.84 0.52 -4.40
N LEU A 147 1.08 0.13 -3.36
CA LEU A 147 0.31 1.07 -2.54
C LEU A 147 1.21 1.93 -1.67
N ASP A 148 2.37 1.44 -1.26
CA ASP A 148 3.37 2.15 -0.45
C ASP A 148 4.30 3.05 -1.27
N LEU A 149 4.34 2.88 -2.59
CA LEU A 149 5.30 3.57 -3.48
C LEU A 149 5.22 5.11 -3.39
N HIS A 150 4.06 5.64 -3.05
CA HIS A 150 3.83 7.08 -2.88
C HIS A 150 4.49 7.67 -1.63
N GLU A 151 4.74 6.85 -0.60
CA GLU A 151 5.43 7.24 0.64
C GLU A 151 6.94 7.06 0.54
N ILE A 152 7.38 6.13 -0.33
CA ILE A 152 8.80 5.85 -0.55
C ILE A 152 9.44 7.01 -1.30
N ARG A 153 10.54 7.52 -0.75
CA ARG A 153 11.34 8.62 -1.32
C ARG A 153 12.46 8.08 -2.20
N VAL A 154 12.83 8.85 -3.22
CA VAL A 154 13.94 8.52 -4.14
C VAL A 154 15.23 8.19 -3.37
N ARG A 155 15.56 8.95 -2.31
CA ARG A 155 16.72 8.69 -1.43
C ARG A 155 16.82 7.24 -0.95
N GLN A 156 15.68 6.61 -0.66
CA GLN A 156 15.62 5.27 -0.08
C GLN A 156 15.91 4.18 -1.11
N VAL A 157 15.69 4.48 -2.39
CA VAL A 157 15.68 3.51 -3.49
C VAL A 157 16.84 3.71 -4.46
N MET A 158 17.40 4.92 -4.57
CA MET A 158 18.48 5.26 -5.49
C MET A 158 19.76 4.45 -5.28
N THR A 159 20.58 4.38 -6.33
CA THR A 159 21.95 3.91 -6.30
C THR A 159 22.88 5.06 -5.88
N PRO A 160 23.55 4.98 -4.71
CA PRO A 160 24.37 6.08 -4.20
C PRO A 160 25.62 6.32 -5.04
N ARG A 161 26.04 7.58 -5.19
CA ARG A 161 27.22 8.00 -5.99
C ARG A 161 28.50 7.21 -5.69
N THR A 162 28.65 6.74 -4.45
CA THR A 162 29.83 5.97 -3.99
C THR A 162 30.04 4.63 -4.72
N VAL A 163 29.01 4.13 -5.41
CA VAL A 163 29.05 2.91 -6.22
C VAL A 163 28.63 3.16 -7.67
N CYS A 164 28.49 4.43 -8.06
CA CYS A 164 28.20 4.83 -9.43
C CYS A 164 29.52 5.05 -10.19
N GLU A 165 29.53 4.70 -11.48
CA GLU A 165 30.60 5.05 -12.40
C GLU A 165 30.15 6.24 -13.26
N SER A 166 30.80 7.39 -13.10
CA SER A 166 30.58 8.58 -13.93
C SER A 166 31.76 8.85 -14.87
N ILE A 167 31.49 9.64 -15.91
CA ILE A 167 32.46 10.08 -16.90
C ILE A 167 32.68 11.58 -16.74
N ASN A 168 33.95 11.98 -16.67
CA ASN A 168 34.31 13.39 -16.63
C ASN A 168 34.27 13.94 -18.08
N PRO A 169 33.62 15.09 -18.33
CA PRO A 169 33.47 15.67 -19.66
C PRO A 169 34.78 16.15 -20.28
N SER A 170 35.84 16.34 -19.50
CA SER A 170 37.17 16.73 -19.99
C SER A 170 38.00 15.58 -20.56
N LEU A 171 37.52 14.33 -20.46
CA LEU A 171 38.19 13.16 -21.05
C LEU A 171 38.01 13.12 -22.56
N SER A 172 39.04 12.65 -23.25
CA SER A 172 38.98 12.37 -24.70
C SER A 172 38.10 11.15 -25.00
N MET A 173 37.53 11.07 -26.20
CA MET A 173 36.71 9.92 -26.62
C MET A 173 37.47 8.59 -26.49
N LEU A 174 38.77 8.59 -26.82
CA LEU A 174 39.64 7.42 -26.65
C LEU A 174 39.70 6.95 -25.20
N GLU A 175 39.94 7.86 -24.24
CA GLU A 175 39.98 7.54 -22.81
C GLU A 175 38.62 7.03 -22.30
N VAL A 176 37.52 7.65 -22.74
CA VAL A 176 36.16 7.22 -22.39
C VAL A 176 35.87 5.81 -22.94
N SER A 177 36.23 5.52 -24.19
CA SER A 177 36.05 4.22 -24.83
C SER A 177 36.86 3.13 -24.11
N GLU A 178 38.12 3.38 -23.77
CA GLU A 178 38.94 2.44 -23.00
C GLU A 178 38.39 2.17 -21.60
N LYS A 179 37.83 3.20 -20.93
CA LYS A 179 37.20 3.07 -19.62
C LYS A 179 35.93 2.23 -19.69
N ILE A 180 35.02 2.55 -20.61
CA ILE A 180 33.69 1.91 -20.72
C ILE A 180 33.79 0.45 -21.15
N ARG A 181 34.78 0.08 -21.99
CA ARG A 181 35.00 -1.33 -22.38
C ARG A 181 35.21 -2.27 -21.19
N LYS A 182 35.72 -1.76 -20.06
CA LYS A 182 36.00 -2.52 -18.84
C LYS A 182 34.83 -2.57 -17.86
N LEU A 183 33.80 -1.75 -18.08
CA LEU A 183 32.66 -1.60 -17.18
C LEU A 183 31.44 -2.37 -17.73
N PRO A 184 30.54 -2.86 -16.87
CA PRO A 184 29.40 -3.67 -17.31
C PRO A 184 28.16 -2.86 -17.72
N PHE A 185 28.12 -1.56 -17.44
CA PHE A 185 26.88 -0.77 -17.55
C PHE A 185 26.57 -0.31 -18.99
N SER A 186 25.28 -0.13 -19.26
CA SER A 186 24.76 0.33 -20.55
C SER A 186 24.72 1.86 -20.69
N ARG A 187 24.64 2.58 -19.56
CA ARG A 187 24.51 4.05 -19.51
C ARG A 187 25.43 4.61 -18.43
N TYR A 188 26.03 5.76 -18.71
CA TYR A 188 26.96 6.41 -17.80
C TYR A 188 26.58 7.89 -17.64
N PRO A 189 26.42 8.38 -16.39
CA PRO A 189 26.32 9.81 -16.12
C PRO A 189 27.58 10.55 -16.56
N VAL A 190 27.41 11.69 -17.21
CA VAL A 190 28.50 12.64 -17.48
C VAL A 190 28.37 13.79 -16.50
N ILE A 191 29.35 13.90 -15.61
CA ILE A 191 29.37 14.84 -14.49
C ILE A 191 30.76 15.44 -14.42
N ASP A 192 30.84 16.77 -14.30
CA ASP A 192 32.12 17.45 -14.19
C ASP A 192 32.73 17.39 -12.77
N SER A 193 33.86 18.07 -12.60
CA SER A 193 34.56 18.16 -11.32
C SER A 193 33.83 18.98 -10.26
N GLU A 194 32.89 19.83 -10.66
CA GLU A 194 32.07 20.67 -9.78
C GLU A 194 30.73 19.99 -9.44
N GLU A 195 30.58 18.72 -9.83
CA GLU A 195 29.37 17.91 -9.70
C GLU A 195 28.20 18.38 -10.58
N GLU A 196 28.41 19.24 -11.58
CA GLU A 196 27.34 19.66 -12.48
C GLU A 196 27.00 18.55 -13.50
N PRO A 197 25.71 18.28 -13.72
CA PRO A 197 25.26 17.25 -14.65
C PRO A 197 25.31 17.75 -16.10
N GLN A 198 26.12 17.09 -16.93
CA GLN A 198 26.19 17.37 -18.37
C GLN A 198 25.22 16.49 -19.18
N GLY A 199 24.85 15.32 -18.64
CA GLY A 199 23.89 14.42 -19.27
C GLY A 199 24.21 12.95 -19.03
N ILE A 200 23.83 12.10 -19.98
CA ILE A 200 24.18 10.69 -20.01
C ILE A 200 24.74 10.30 -21.37
N ILE A 201 25.62 9.30 -21.38
CA ILE A 201 26.09 8.64 -22.59
C ILE A 201 25.73 7.16 -22.56
N PHE A 202 25.46 6.61 -23.75
CA PHE A 202 25.15 5.20 -23.94
C PHE A 202 26.42 4.47 -24.34
N ARG A 203 26.61 3.26 -23.80
CA ARG A 203 27.76 2.42 -24.14
C ARG A 203 27.85 2.15 -25.65
N SER A 204 26.72 1.91 -26.30
CA SER A 204 26.64 1.70 -27.76
C SER A 204 27.23 2.89 -28.50
N ASP A 205 26.78 4.10 -28.14
CA ASP A 205 27.15 5.33 -28.84
C ASP A 205 28.65 5.61 -28.71
N VAL A 206 29.25 5.29 -27.55
CA VAL A 206 30.71 5.40 -27.33
C VAL A 206 31.51 4.36 -28.13
N LEU A 207 30.98 3.15 -28.30
CA LEU A 207 31.65 2.08 -29.04
C LEU A 207 31.58 2.28 -30.56
N ASP A 208 30.56 2.99 -31.03
CA ASP A 208 30.34 3.33 -32.45
C ASP A 208 31.01 4.65 -32.86
N ALA A 209 31.42 5.50 -31.91
CA ALA A 209 32.06 6.80 -32.17
C ALA A 209 33.54 6.66 -32.59
N ASP A 210 34.01 7.59 -33.43
CA ASP A 210 35.42 7.67 -33.80
C ASP A 210 36.24 8.34 -32.67
N GLU A 211 37.51 7.97 -32.53
CA GLU A 211 38.38 8.51 -31.47
C GLU A 211 38.58 10.04 -31.56
N SER A 212 38.32 10.62 -32.74
CA SER A 212 38.39 12.07 -33.00
C SER A 212 37.11 12.83 -32.62
N ASP A 213 36.02 12.13 -32.33
CA ASP A 213 34.73 12.77 -32.04
C ASP A 213 34.74 13.47 -30.69
N ALA A 214 33.98 14.56 -30.58
CA ALA A 214 33.82 15.24 -29.31
C ALA A 214 32.83 14.47 -28.43
N LEU A 215 33.18 14.29 -27.15
CA LEU A 215 32.28 13.61 -26.19
C LEU A 215 30.90 14.29 -26.13
N SER A 216 30.86 15.62 -26.25
CA SER A 216 29.62 16.41 -26.26
C SER A 216 28.61 15.99 -27.32
N ASP A 217 29.05 15.38 -28.42
CA ASP A 217 28.19 15.07 -29.57
C ASP A 217 27.28 13.86 -29.29
N ILE A 218 27.68 13.00 -28.36
CA ILE A 218 26.93 11.80 -27.95
C ILE A 218 26.26 11.95 -26.57
N VAL A 219 26.48 13.08 -25.89
CA VAL A 219 25.84 13.38 -24.61
C VAL A 219 24.37 13.69 -24.86
N ARG A 220 23.50 12.97 -24.14
CA ARG A 220 22.05 13.17 -24.18
C ARG A 220 21.56 13.79 -22.87
N PRO A 221 20.51 14.62 -22.91
CA PRO A 221 19.92 15.17 -21.70
C PRO A 221 19.40 14.04 -20.80
N VAL A 222 19.43 14.28 -19.50
CA VAL A 222 18.95 13.35 -18.47
C VAL A 222 18.08 14.10 -17.48
N GLU A 223 17.02 13.45 -17.00
CA GLU A 223 16.20 13.99 -15.94
C GLU A 223 17.01 14.16 -14.64
N ILE A 224 16.79 15.28 -13.95
CA ILE A 224 17.37 15.56 -12.65
C ILE A 224 16.23 15.67 -11.65
N VAL A 225 16.33 14.91 -10.56
CA VAL A 225 15.31 14.90 -9.50
C VAL A 225 15.95 15.09 -8.13
N THR A 226 15.16 15.61 -7.18
CA THR A 226 15.59 15.73 -5.80
C THR A 226 15.35 14.44 -5.03
N GLU A 227 16.15 14.20 -3.99
CA GLU A 227 16.05 12.99 -3.17
C GLU A 227 14.72 12.83 -2.40
N THR A 228 13.95 13.91 -2.27
CA THR A 228 12.67 14.00 -1.54
C THR A 228 11.43 13.70 -2.39
N VAL A 229 11.57 13.59 -3.71
CA VAL A 229 10.47 13.17 -4.60
C VAL A 229 10.01 11.76 -4.24
N SER A 230 8.71 11.48 -4.37
CA SER A 230 8.20 10.12 -4.18
C SER A 230 8.54 9.24 -5.39
N VAL A 231 8.80 7.96 -5.14
CA VAL A 231 9.14 7.01 -6.20
C VAL A 231 7.99 6.85 -7.21
N GLU A 232 6.74 6.91 -6.75
CA GLU A 232 5.56 6.89 -7.64
C GLU A 232 5.54 8.08 -8.62
N ALA A 233 5.83 9.29 -8.13
CA ALA A 233 5.86 10.48 -8.96
C ALA A 233 7.00 10.41 -9.98
N LEU A 234 8.19 9.98 -9.54
CA LEU A 234 9.33 9.76 -10.43
C LEU A 234 9.02 8.70 -11.49
N MET A 235 8.40 7.57 -11.11
CA MET A 235 8.04 6.50 -12.05
C MET A 235 7.13 7.04 -13.16
N SER A 236 6.10 7.79 -12.77
CA SER A 236 5.15 8.40 -13.69
C SER A 236 5.84 9.37 -14.65
N HIS A 237 6.79 10.15 -14.14
CA HIS A 237 7.57 11.09 -14.92
C HIS A 237 8.51 10.40 -15.92
N LEU A 238 9.31 9.43 -15.47
CA LEU A 238 10.21 8.64 -16.32
C LEU A 238 9.47 7.93 -17.46
N ILE A 239 8.32 7.31 -17.17
CA ILE A 239 7.48 6.65 -18.18
C ILE A 239 6.96 7.68 -19.21
N LYS A 240 6.50 8.84 -18.74
CA LYS A 240 5.97 9.90 -19.61
C LYS A 240 7.04 10.45 -20.55
N GLU A 241 8.22 10.74 -20.01
CA GLU A 241 9.35 11.30 -20.76
C GLU A 241 10.15 10.22 -21.51
N ARG A 242 9.76 8.94 -21.40
CA ARG A 242 10.44 7.78 -22.00
C ARG A 242 11.93 7.70 -21.64
N GLN A 243 12.25 8.10 -20.41
CA GLN A 243 13.58 7.98 -19.85
C GLN A 243 13.63 6.81 -18.87
N HIS A 244 14.78 6.15 -18.79
CA HIS A 244 14.99 4.98 -17.92
C HIS A 244 15.87 5.28 -16.71
N LEU A 245 16.43 6.49 -16.62
CA LEU A 245 17.40 6.89 -15.61
C LEU A 245 17.21 8.37 -15.29
N ALA A 246 17.28 8.72 -14.02
CA ALA A 246 17.39 10.09 -13.54
C ALA A 246 18.62 10.24 -12.63
N LEU A 247 19.24 11.41 -12.67
CA LEU A 247 20.27 11.79 -11.70
C LEU A 247 19.59 12.38 -10.46
N VAL A 248 20.12 12.00 -9.29
CA VAL A 248 19.58 12.44 -8.00
C VAL A 248 20.53 13.45 -7.38
N TYR A 249 19.97 14.60 -7.02
CA TYR A 249 20.68 15.71 -6.39
C TYR A 249 20.01 16.11 -5.06
N ASP A 250 20.79 16.72 -4.18
CA ASP A 250 20.25 17.39 -2.99
C ASP A 250 19.77 18.81 -3.32
N GLU A 251 19.20 19.50 -2.34
CA GLU A 251 18.78 20.90 -2.43
C GLU A 251 19.94 21.91 -2.60
N HIS A 252 21.18 21.47 -2.38
CA HIS A 252 22.38 22.28 -2.49
C HIS A 252 23.11 22.11 -3.83
N GLY A 253 22.62 21.23 -4.71
CA GLY A 253 23.23 20.94 -6.00
C GLY A 253 24.35 19.89 -5.94
N SER A 254 24.51 19.18 -4.82
CA SER A 254 25.46 18.06 -4.75
C SER A 254 24.86 16.81 -5.41
N TRP A 255 25.68 16.10 -6.17
CA TRP A 255 25.27 14.84 -6.77
C TRP A 255 25.19 13.77 -5.68
N LEU A 256 24.05 13.09 -5.56
CA LEU A 256 23.85 12.02 -4.58
C LEU A 256 23.93 10.62 -5.19
N GLY A 257 23.61 10.50 -6.48
CA GLY A 257 23.59 9.23 -7.19
C GLY A 257 22.64 9.23 -8.37
N LEU A 258 22.14 8.06 -8.73
CA LEU A 258 21.19 7.88 -9.82
C LEU A 258 20.11 6.89 -9.43
N ILE A 259 18.99 6.94 -10.11
CA ILE A 259 17.89 5.99 -9.96
C ILE A 259 17.40 5.57 -11.33
N THR A 260 17.13 4.28 -11.50
CA THR A 260 16.66 3.74 -12.77
C THR A 260 15.23 3.20 -12.67
N LEU A 261 14.57 2.98 -13.80
CA LEU A 261 13.25 2.37 -13.81
C LEU A 261 13.30 0.94 -13.24
N GLU A 262 14.40 0.23 -13.43
CA GLU A 262 14.65 -1.09 -12.87
C GLU A 262 14.69 -1.05 -11.33
N ASP A 263 15.31 -0.04 -10.71
CA ASP A 263 15.30 0.14 -9.25
C ASP A 263 13.87 0.34 -8.69
N ILE A 264 13.03 1.05 -9.45
CA ILE A 264 11.62 1.27 -9.11
C ILE A 264 10.84 -0.04 -9.21
N ILE A 265 11.03 -0.81 -10.27
CA ILE A 265 10.37 -2.10 -10.45
C ILE A 265 10.84 -3.11 -9.40
N GLU A 266 12.14 -3.16 -9.06
CA GLU A 266 12.66 -3.96 -7.92
C GLU A 266 11.94 -3.60 -6.63
N THR A 267 11.65 -2.32 -6.41
CA THR A 267 10.94 -1.85 -5.21
C THR A 267 9.51 -2.37 -5.16
N ILE A 268 8.82 -2.41 -6.30
CA ILE A 268 7.47 -2.97 -6.42
C ILE A 268 7.48 -4.49 -6.23
N LEU A 269 8.38 -5.20 -6.93
CA LEU A 269 8.50 -6.66 -6.84
C LEU A 269 9.07 -7.14 -5.49
N GLY A 270 9.78 -6.27 -4.77
CA GLY A 270 10.48 -6.60 -3.53
C GLY A 270 11.64 -7.59 -3.72
N THR A 271 12.04 -7.86 -4.95
CA THR A 271 13.11 -8.79 -5.34
C THR A 271 13.97 -8.15 -6.43
N PRO A 272 15.31 -8.34 -6.37
CA PRO A 272 16.21 -7.77 -7.35
C PRO A 272 15.97 -8.38 -8.74
N ILE A 273 16.01 -7.53 -9.76
CA ILE A 273 16.05 -7.96 -11.16
C ILE A 273 17.52 -8.16 -11.49
N MET A 274 17.95 -9.41 -11.71
CA MET A 274 19.32 -9.71 -12.10
C MET A 274 19.40 -9.95 -13.60
N ASP A 275 20.32 -9.26 -14.27
CA ASP A 275 20.68 -9.58 -15.65
C ASP A 275 21.64 -10.78 -15.68
N GLU A 276 21.75 -11.44 -16.84
CA GLU A 276 22.59 -12.63 -17.03
C GLU A 276 24.08 -12.36 -16.73
N THR A 277 24.50 -11.09 -16.83
CA THR A 277 25.89 -10.66 -16.62
C THR A 277 26.17 -10.08 -15.22
N ASP A 278 25.14 -9.96 -14.38
CA ASP A 278 25.27 -9.34 -13.06
C ASP A 278 25.89 -10.28 -12.03
N ASN A 279 27.03 -9.89 -11.48
CA ASN A 279 27.67 -10.59 -10.36
C ASN A 279 27.18 -10.10 -8.97
N ILE A 280 26.41 -9.00 -8.93
CA ILE A 280 25.92 -8.38 -7.68
C ILE A 280 24.42 -8.13 -7.83
N ALA A 281 23.63 -8.73 -6.94
CA ALA A 281 22.16 -8.64 -7.02
C ALA A 281 21.58 -7.24 -6.89
N SER A 282 22.28 -6.31 -6.23
CA SER A 282 21.86 -4.90 -6.14
C SER A 282 23.03 -4.04 -5.67
N LEU A 283 23.48 -3.10 -6.51
CA LEU A 283 24.55 -2.16 -6.16
C LEU A 283 24.20 -1.30 -4.94
N ARG A 284 22.92 -0.95 -4.79
CA ARG A 284 22.38 -0.29 -3.59
C ARG A 284 22.61 -1.10 -2.33
N ARG A 285 22.28 -2.41 -2.35
CA ARG A 285 22.52 -3.29 -1.19
C ARG A 285 24.00 -3.45 -0.90
N TYR A 286 24.83 -3.56 -1.94
CA TYR A 286 26.29 -3.61 -1.81
C TYR A 286 26.86 -2.35 -1.15
N ALA A 287 26.39 -1.16 -1.54
CA ALA A 287 26.78 0.11 -0.94
C ALA A 287 26.46 0.15 0.57
N ARG A 288 25.24 -0.25 0.97
CA ARG A 288 24.84 -0.35 2.39
C ARG A 288 25.75 -1.30 3.17
N GLN A 289 26.02 -2.49 2.65
CA GLN A 289 26.91 -3.45 3.32
C GLN A 289 28.34 -2.91 3.48
N ARG A 290 28.87 -2.18 2.48
CA ARG A 290 30.20 -1.55 2.56
C ARG A 290 30.23 -0.45 3.62
N TRP A 291 29.15 0.32 3.75
CA TRP A 291 28.98 1.33 4.79
C TRP A 291 28.95 0.70 6.19
N ASP A 292 28.14 -0.33 6.40
CA ASP A 292 28.06 -1.04 7.68
C ASP A 292 29.40 -1.64 8.11
N LYS A 293 30.17 -2.19 7.15
CA LYS A 293 31.52 -2.69 7.40
C LYS A 293 32.49 -1.58 7.79
N ARG A 294 32.36 -0.37 7.23
CA ARG A 294 33.17 0.81 7.63
C ARG A 294 32.83 1.24 9.06
N LEU A 295 31.54 1.35 9.39
CA LEU A 295 31.08 1.72 10.75
C LEU A 295 31.58 0.74 11.83
N LYS A 296 31.60 -0.55 11.52
CA LYS A 296 32.15 -1.59 12.42
C LYS A 296 33.67 -1.51 12.59
N ARG A 297 34.39 -1.00 11.59
CA ARG A 297 35.85 -0.84 11.61
C ARG A 297 36.30 0.43 12.34
N ASP A 298 35.51 1.50 12.29
CA ASP A 298 35.87 2.77 12.93
C ASP A 298 34.65 3.46 13.60
N PRO A 299 34.24 2.99 14.80
CA PRO A 299 33.03 3.46 15.48
C PRO A 299 33.06 4.92 15.95
N LYS A 300 34.21 5.62 15.85
CA LYS A 300 34.33 7.04 16.22
C LYS A 300 33.75 7.99 15.17
N GLN A 301 33.73 7.61 13.88
CA GLN A 301 33.11 8.41 12.82
C GLN A 301 31.57 8.30 12.80
N ALA A 302 31.00 7.22 13.35
CA ALA A 302 29.55 7.01 13.42
C ALA A 302 28.84 8.02 14.34
N LYS A 303 29.51 8.43 15.43
CA LYS A 303 28.93 9.31 16.46
C LYS A 303 28.92 10.79 16.10
N SER A 304 29.74 11.23 15.13
CA SER A 304 29.80 12.64 14.71
C SER A 304 28.68 13.04 13.75
N GLN A 305 27.93 12.09 13.18
CA GLN A 305 26.85 12.37 12.22
C GLN A 305 25.44 12.07 12.75
N GLN A 306 25.29 11.23 13.78
CA GLN A 306 24.00 11.05 14.48
C GLN A 306 23.65 12.19 15.45
N GLY A 307 24.52 13.19 15.61
CA GLY A 307 24.31 14.34 16.49
C GLY A 307 23.79 15.60 15.81
N ASN A 308 23.49 15.54 14.50
CA ASN A 308 23.08 16.68 13.68
C ASN A 308 21.82 16.39 12.83
N ASP A 309 20.93 15.51 13.32
CA ASP A 309 19.55 15.38 12.82
C ASP A 309 18.59 16.24 13.67
#